data_AF-A0A0Q7JMD3-F1
#
_entry.id   AF-A0A0Q7JMD3-F1
#
_cell.length_a   1.000
_cell.length_b   1.000
_cell.length_c   1.000
_cell.angle_alpha   90.00
_cell.angle_beta   90.00
_cell.angle_gamma   90.00
#
_symmetry.space_group_name_H-M   'P 1'
#
loop_
_entity.id
_entity.type
_entity.pdbx_description
1 polymer ?
#
loop_
_entity_poly.entity_id
_entity_poly.type
_entity_poly.pdbx_seq_one_letter_code
_entity_poly.pdbx_strand_id
1 'polypeptide(L)'
;MTGLVDPGATRRRRAPARSQDDDGSLPPLGEFVKRLGTHVLLPVVVWLVVLIGVGLLLAHPLKQAVSGEDGVNRWFLARRTPFWNDATNVMSHVANTGTIIITMITAAFIVWLVSRRLREPAVLIIGVTCQALVFLFTTLAVSRARPDVPKLDQSPPTSSFPSGHTGAGTALYIGLVILCVTLLRRRWLKVLAIIGFGVVPFLVATARLYRGMHHPTDVTFGLLNGAICAVIAYLAFRPRNSRTAA
;
A
#
# COMPACT_ATOMS: atom_id res chain seq x y z
N MET A 1 26.08 2.97 -69.03
CA MET A 1 26.45 1.97 -68.00
C MET A 1 27.63 2.60 -67.25
N THR A 2 27.60 2.98 -65.98
CA THR A 2 26.95 2.50 -64.73
C THR A 2 27.22 3.64 -63.73
N GLY A 3 26.24 4.31 -63.11
CA GLY A 3 25.53 3.85 -61.92
C GLY A 3 26.27 4.23 -60.62
N LEU A 4 26.14 5.49 -60.17
CA LEU A 4 26.66 6.03 -58.91
C LEU A 4 25.96 5.39 -57.69
N VAL A 5 26.72 5.02 -56.66
CA VAL A 5 26.20 4.56 -55.35
C VAL A 5 26.47 5.64 -54.30
N ASP A 6 25.40 6.16 -53.70
CA ASP A 6 25.39 7.18 -52.66
C ASP A 6 25.45 6.56 -51.24
N PRO A 7 26.51 6.79 -50.44
CA PRO A 7 26.64 6.28 -49.08
C PRO A 7 26.07 7.28 -48.07
N GLY A 8 24.74 7.45 -48.04
CA GLY A 8 24.10 8.52 -47.24
C GLY A 8 22.88 8.16 -46.38
N ALA A 9 22.36 6.94 -46.43
CA ALA A 9 21.07 6.62 -45.78
C ALA A 9 21.21 6.18 -44.31
N THR A 10 21.52 7.12 -43.41
CA THR A 10 21.32 6.89 -41.96
C THR A 10 19.82 6.79 -41.67
N ARG A 11 19.37 5.56 -41.42
CA ARG A 11 17.99 5.20 -41.07
C ARG A 11 17.62 5.84 -39.72
N ARG A 12 17.16 7.10 -39.74
CA ARG A 12 16.57 7.76 -38.56
C ARG A 12 15.38 6.90 -38.11
N ARG A 13 15.56 6.12 -37.03
CA ARG A 13 14.45 5.51 -36.31
C ARG A 13 13.54 6.64 -35.85
N ARG A 14 12.41 6.85 -36.53
CA ARG A 14 11.31 7.68 -36.01
C ARG A 14 10.98 7.14 -34.63
N ALA A 15 11.12 7.99 -33.60
CA ALA A 15 10.59 7.70 -32.29
C ALA A 15 9.08 7.38 -32.48
N PRO A 16 8.55 6.31 -31.86
CA PRO A 16 7.13 6.01 -31.97
C PRO A 16 6.35 7.22 -31.47
N ALA A 17 5.39 7.68 -32.26
CA ALA A 17 4.48 8.75 -31.88
C ALA A 17 3.88 8.37 -30.52
N ARG A 18 4.11 9.22 -29.50
CA ARG A 18 3.39 9.13 -28.23
C ARG A 18 1.91 9.20 -28.57
N SER A 19 1.16 8.13 -28.28
CA SER A 19 -0.29 8.12 -28.42
C SER A 19 -0.88 9.33 -27.69
N GLN A 20 -1.83 10.02 -28.32
CA GLN A 20 -2.51 11.19 -27.77
C GLN A 20 -3.26 10.91 -26.44
N ASP A 21 -3.35 9.64 -26.03
CA ASP A 21 -4.11 9.17 -24.86
C ASP A 21 -3.39 9.25 -23.49
N ASP A 22 -2.16 9.79 -23.39
CA ASP A 22 -1.40 9.87 -22.11
C ASP A 22 -1.12 11.33 -21.67
N ASP A 23 -2.14 12.18 -21.77
CA ASP A 23 -2.12 13.54 -21.19
C ASP A 23 -2.16 13.53 -19.65
N GLY A 24 -2.48 12.38 -19.04
CA GLY A 24 -2.58 12.18 -17.60
C GLY A 24 -3.89 12.69 -16.99
N SER A 25 -4.88 12.98 -17.83
CA SER A 25 -6.27 13.12 -17.42
C SER A 25 -6.84 11.77 -16.97
N LEU A 26 -7.93 11.81 -16.21
CA LEU A 26 -8.71 10.59 -15.92
C LEU A 26 -9.49 10.20 -17.18
N PRO A 27 -9.72 8.90 -17.42
CA PRO A 27 -10.51 8.46 -18.57
C PRO A 27 -11.95 9.02 -18.53
N PRO A 28 -12.66 9.08 -19.67
CA PRO A 28 -14.07 9.47 -19.70
C PRO A 28 -14.91 8.69 -18.69
N LEU A 29 -15.95 9.30 -18.10
CA LEU A 29 -16.69 8.76 -16.95
C LEU A 29 -17.11 7.28 -17.13
N GLY A 30 -17.61 6.90 -18.30
CA GLY A 30 -18.00 5.51 -18.57
C GLY A 30 -16.83 4.52 -18.52
N GLU A 31 -15.67 4.89 -19.04
CA GLU A 31 -14.46 4.08 -18.97
C GLU A 31 -13.86 4.09 -17.56
N PHE A 32 -13.90 5.24 -16.87
CA PHE A 32 -13.51 5.35 -15.47
C PHE A 32 -14.33 4.40 -14.58
N VAL A 33 -15.66 4.42 -14.71
CA VAL A 33 -16.58 3.53 -13.98
C VAL A 33 -16.30 2.06 -14.32
N LYS A 34 -16.10 1.74 -15.60
CA LYS A 34 -15.77 0.36 -16.01
C LYS A 34 -14.43 -0.11 -15.41
N ARG A 35 -13.40 0.74 -15.42
CA ARG A 35 -12.09 0.45 -14.82
C ARG A 35 -12.21 0.31 -13.30
N LEU A 36 -12.96 1.19 -12.64
CA LEU A 36 -13.21 1.09 -11.20
C LEU A 36 -13.94 -0.21 -10.86
N GLY A 37 -14.98 -0.59 -11.60
CA GLY A 37 -15.70 -1.84 -11.36
C GLY A 37 -14.85 -3.09 -11.56
N THR A 38 -14.16 -3.20 -12.70
CA THR A 38 -13.45 -4.45 -13.07
C THR A 38 -12.04 -4.56 -12.50
N HIS A 39 -11.31 -3.44 -12.40
CA HIS A 39 -9.88 -3.44 -12.01
C HIS A 39 -9.64 -2.96 -10.58
N VAL A 40 -10.66 -2.43 -9.89
CA VAL A 40 -10.57 -2.05 -8.47
C VAL A 40 -11.57 -2.84 -7.63
N LEU A 41 -12.87 -2.71 -7.90
CA LEU A 41 -13.91 -3.28 -7.05
C LEU A 41 -13.82 -4.82 -7.00
N LEU A 42 -13.77 -5.50 -8.15
CA LEU A 42 -13.65 -6.96 -8.17
C LEU A 42 -12.43 -7.48 -7.38
N PRO A 43 -11.17 -7.04 -7.66
CA PRO A 43 -10.03 -7.54 -6.89
C PRO A 43 -10.05 -7.12 -5.42
N VAL A 44 -10.60 -5.95 -5.08
CA VAL A 44 -10.79 -5.52 -3.68
C VAL A 44 -11.80 -6.41 -2.96
N VAL A 45 -12.92 -6.76 -3.60
CA VAL A 45 -13.92 -7.67 -3.03
C VAL A 45 -13.36 -9.08 -2.86
N VAL A 46 -12.64 -9.59 -3.88
CA VAL A 46 -11.96 -10.89 -3.77
C VAL A 46 -10.97 -10.88 -2.61
N TRP A 47 -10.14 -9.83 -2.51
CA TRP A 47 -9.19 -9.69 -1.41
C TRP A 47 -9.88 -9.56 -0.05
N LEU A 48 -10.97 -8.82 0.04
CA LEU A 48 -11.79 -8.71 1.25
C LEU A 48 -12.32 -10.08 1.69
N VAL A 49 -12.88 -10.87 0.77
CA VAL A 49 -13.38 -12.22 1.07
C VAL A 49 -12.26 -13.12 1.57
N VAL A 50 -11.08 -13.07 0.93
CA VAL A 50 -9.89 -13.80 1.39
C VAL A 50 -9.50 -13.37 2.80
N LEU A 51 -9.45 -12.07 3.08
CA LEU A 51 -9.01 -11.54 4.37
C LEU A 51 -9.99 -11.86 5.49
N ILE A 52 -11.30 -11.78 5.23
CA ILE A 52 -12.34 -12.25 6.15
C ILE A 52 -12.18 -13.74 6.41
N GLY A 53 -12.04 -14.55 5.35
CA GLY A 53 -11.86 -16.00 5.47
C GLY A 53 -10.66 -16.35 6.35
N VAL A 54 -9.51 -15.75 6.09
CA VAL A 54 -8.30 -15.92 6.93
C VAL A 54 -8.55 -15.47 8.36
N GLY A 55 -9.16 -14.31 8.57
CA GLY A 55 -9.44 -13.79 9.90
C GLY A 55 -10.35 -14.72 10.71
N LEU A 56 -11.40 -15.26 10.08
CA LEU A 56 -12.29 -16.26 10.70
C LEU A 56 -11.55 -17.56 11.02
N LEU A 57 -10.67 -18.03 10.13
CA LEU A 57 -9.83 -19.20 10.38
C LEU A 57 -8.92 -18.98 11.59
N LEU A 58 -8.25 -17.83 11.68
CA LEU A 58 -7.38 -17.47 12.80
C LEU A 58 -8.13 -17.27 14.12
N ALA A 59 -9.35 -16.74 14.07
CA ALA A 59 -10.17 -16.47 15.25
C ALA A 59 -10.80 -17.75 15.83
N HIS A 60 -11.10 -18.75 14.99
CA HIS A 60 -11.82 -19.96 15.38
C HIS A 60 -10.99 -21.24 15.18
N PRO A 61 -11.01 -21.93 14.02
CA PRO A 61 -10.42 -23.27 13.90
C PRO A 61 -8.92 -23.32 14.11
N LEU A 62 -8.18 -22.25 13.78
CA LEU A 62 -6.74 -22.18 13.94
C LEU A 62 -6.30 -21.51 15.24
N LYS A 63 -7.23 -21.09 16.11
CA LYS A 63 -6.92 -20.35 17.34
C LYS A 63 -5.88 -21.04 18.21
N GLN A 64 -5.97 -22.36 18.36
CA GLN A 64 -5.00 -23.16 19.13
C GLN A 64 -3.65 -23.28 18.40
N ALA A 65 -3.67 -23.43 17.07
CA ALA A 65 -2.43 -23.51 16.28
C ALA A 65 -1.63 -22.20 16.33
N VAL A 66 -2.31 -21.05 16.43
CA VAL A 66 -1.67 -19.73 16.50
C VAL A 66 -1.53 -19.18 17.91
N SER A 67 -1.86 -19.94 18.96
CA SER A 67 -1.78 -19.45 20.34
C SER A 67 -0.34 -19.14 20.80
N GLY A 68 0.67 -19.71 20.12
CA GLY A 68 2.09 -19.44 20.38
C GLY A 68 2.57 -18.07 19.92
N GLU A 69 1.77 -17.34 19.14
CA GLU A 69 2.13 -16.03 18.59
C GLU A 69 2.41 -14.96 19.66
N ASP A 70 1.76 -15.10 20.83
CA ASP A 70 2.01 -14.25 21.99
C ASP A 70 3.46 -14.33 22.48
N GLY A 71 4.21 -15.39 22.14
CA GLY A 71 5.63 -15.51 22.46
C GLY A 71 6.46 -14.33 21.94
N VAL A 72 6.12 -13.81 20.75
CA VAL A 72 6.79 -12.63 20.17
C VAL A 72 6.47 -11.37 20.99
N ASN A 73 5.20 -11.19 21.35
CA ASN A 73 4.75 -10.07 22.17
C ASN A 73 5.38 -10.10 23.58
N ARG A 74 5.47 -11.28 24.20
CA ARG A 74 6.13 -11.48 25.50
C ARG A 74 7.64 -11.24 25.42
N TRP A 75 8.29 -11.65 24.32
CA TRP A 75 9.70 -11.39 24.08
C TRP A 75 10.02 -9.89 24.04
N PHE A 76 9.15 -9.10 23.39
CA PHE A 76 9.24 -7.63 23.40
C PHE A 76 8.92 -7.04 24.77
N LEU A 77 7.87 -7.52 25.44
CA LEU A 77 7.48 -7.07 26.78
C LEU A 77 8.67 -7.16 27.76
N ALA A 78 9.40 -8.27 27.74
CA ALA A 78 10.56 -8.50 28.60
C ALA A 78 11.76 -7.57 28.29
N ARG A 79 11.75 -6.87 27.15
CA ARG A 79 12.82 -5.98 26.67
C ARG A 79 12.39 -4.52 26.60
N ARG A 80 11.27 -4.17 27.23
CA ARG A 80 10.79 -2.79 27.20
C ARG A 80 11.74 -1.86 27.95
N THR A 81 12.08 -0.74 27.32
CA THR A 81 12.83 0.35 27.95
C THR A 81 12.13 1.68 27.67
N PRO A 82 12.33 2.74 28.48
CA PRO A 82 11.74 4.05 28.23
C PRO A 82 12.05 4.56 26.81
N PHE A 83 13.31 4.43 26.37
CA PHE A 83 13.72 4.79 25.02
C PHE A 83 12.91 4.07 23.94
N TRP A 84 12.77 2.75 24.02
CA TRP A 84 12.02 1.99 23.02
C TRP A 84 10.50 2.20 23.13
N ASN A 85 9.99 2.55 24.31
CA ASN A 85 8.60 2.95 24.48
C ASN A 85 8.30 4.24 23.71
N ASP A 86 9.19 5.23 23.77
CA ASP A 86 9.04 6.50 23.06
C ASP A 86 9.26 6.33 21.54
N ALA A 87 10.32 5.60 21.16
CA ALA A 87 10.62 5.34 19.76
C ALA A 87 9.47 4.61 19.07
N THR A 88 8.92 3.55 19.68
CA THR A 88 7.78 2.82 19.12
C THR A 88 6.48 3.62 19.15
N ASN A 89 6.34 4.57 20.08
CA ASN A 89 5.22 5.50 20.06
C ASN A 89 5.27 6.36 18.79
N VAL A 90 6.41 6.98 18.49
CA VAL A 90 6.62 7.77 17.26
C VAL A 90 6.42 6.91 16.01
N MET A 91 7.02 5.72 15.97
CA MET A 91 6.87 4.77 14.85
C MET A 91 5.42 4.31 14.65
N SER A 92 4.60 4.23 15.71
CA SER A 92 3.18 3.91 15.56
C SER A 92 2.37 5.14 15.12
N HIS A 93 2.73 6.34 15.62
CA HIS A 93 2.04 7.59 15.33
C HIS A 93 2.07 7.99 13.86
N VAL A 94 3.14 7.67 13.14
CA VAL A 94 3.22 7.92 11.68
C VAL A 94 2.15 7.18 10.88
N ALA A 95 1.55 6.13 11.47
CA ALA A 95 0.47 5.35 10.86
C ALA A 95 -0.88 5.53 11.58
N ASN A 96 -1.03 6.52 12.46
CA ASN A 96 -2.34 6.88 12.99
C ASN A 96 -3.25 7.43 11.88
N THR A 97 -4.56 7.18 12.00
CA THR A 97 -5.55 7.60 11.01
C THR A 97 -5.42 9.08 10.61
N GLY A 98 -5.32 9.99 11.59
CA GLY A 98 -5.14 11.42 11.31
C GLY A 98 -3.85 11.73 10.54
N THR A 99 -2.73 11.13 10.95
CA THR A 99 -1.43 11.28 10.27
C THR A 99 -1.48 10.74 8.84
N ILE A 100 -2.11 9.58 8.63
CA ILE A 100 -2.29 8.98 7.30
C ILE A 100 -3.12 9.90 6.41
N ILE A 101 -4.26 10.41 6.90
CA ILE A 101 -5.14 11.29 6.12
C ILE A 101 -4.39 12.57 5.73
N ILE A 102 -3.73 13.23 6.67
CA ILE A 102 -2.98 14.47 6.41
C ILE A 102 -1.85 14.19 5.41
N THR A 103 -1.03 13.16 5.66
CA THR A 103 0.10 12.82 4.78
C THR A 103 -0.39 12.44 3.38
N MET A 104 -1.48 11.68 3.27
CA MET A 104 -2.09 11.31 2.00
C MET A 104 -2.54 12.55 1.22
N ILE A 105 -3.29 13.46 1.85
CA ILE A 105 -3.79 14.68 1.21
C ILE A 105 -2.62 15.57 0.78
N THR A 106 -1.65 15.81 1.67
CA THR A 106 -0.47 16.62 1.38
C THR A 106 0.36 16.01 0.25
N ALA A 107 0.62 14.70 0.29
CA ALA A 107 1.39 14.02 -0.76
C ALA A 107 0.64 14.01 -2.09
N ALA A 108 -0.67 13.73 -2.09
CA ALA A 108 -1.49 13.78 -3.30
C ALA A 108 -1.47 15.19 -3.91
N PHE A 109 -1.58 16.23 -3.09
CA PHE A 109 -1.51 17.63 -3.54
C PHE A 109 -0.13 17.96 -4.14
N ILE A 110 0.97 17.59 -3.48
CA ILE A 110 2.33 17.81 -4.01
C ILE A 110 2.53 17.04 -5.33
N VAL A 111 2.09 15.79 -5.39
CA VAL A 111 2.18 14.96 -6.60
C VAL A 111 1.38 15.59 -7.73
N TRP A 112 0.19 16.11 -7.45
CA TRP A 112 -0.60 16.85 -8.43
C TRP A 112 0.12 18.12 -8.92
N LEU A 113 0.70 18.92 -8.03
CA LEU A 113 1.44 20.14 -8.41
C LEU A 113 2.66 19.85 -9.29
N VAL A 114 3.38 18.75 -9.02
CA VAL A 114 4.59 18.35 -9.73
C VAL A 114 4.29 17.64 -11.05
N SER A 115 3.35 16.69 -11.04
CA SER A 115 2.99 15.92 -12.23
C SER A 115 2.07 16.69 -13.18
N ARG A 116 1.26 17.62 -12.64
CA ARG A 116 0.15 18.30 -13.30
C ARG A 116 -0.89 17.33 -13.89
N ARG A 117 -0.97 16.13 -13.32
CA ARG A 117 -1.82 15.03 -13.77
C ARG A 117 -2.63 14.52 -12.58
N LEU A 118 -3.91 14.23 -12.81
CA LEU A 118 -4.83 13.80 -11.75
C LEU A 118 -4.75 12.30 -11.46
N ARG A 119 -4.10 11.55 -12.33
CA ARG A 119 -4.03 10.09 -12.28
C ARG A 119 -3.10 9.58 -11.18
N GLU A 120 -1.99 10.26 -10.98
CA GLU A 120 -0.96 9.96 -9.99
C GLU A 120 -1.46 10.14 -8.55
N PRO A 121 -2.07 11.28 -8.16
CA PRO A 121 -2.68 11.38 -6.84
C PRO A 121 -3.84 10.40 -6.63
N ALA A 122 -4.59 10.05 -7.70
CA ALA A 122 -5.67 9.08 -7.61
C ALA A 122 -5.19 7.69 -7.19
N VAL A 123 -3.99 7.26 -7.63
CA VAL A 123 -3.39 5.98 -7.20
C VAL A 123 -3.23 5.93 -5.68
N LEU A 124 -2.73 7.01 -5.08
CA LEU A 124 -2.50 7.07 -3.64
C LEU A 124 -3.82 7.06 -2.86
N ILE A 125 -4.76 7.94 -3.26
CA ILE A 125 -6.06 8.08 -2.60
C ILE A 125 -6.84 6.77 -2.67
N ILE A 126 -6.97 6.19 -3.86
CA ILE A 126 -7.74 4.96 -4.07
C ILE A 126 -7.09 3.79 -3.32
N GLY A 127 -5.75 3.69 -3.32
CA GLY A 127 -5.04 2.63 -2.59
C GLY A 127 -5.30 2.66 -1.08
N VAL A 128 -5.19 3.85 -0.46
CA VAL A 128 -5.47 4.03 0.97
C VAL A 128 -6.95 3.81 1.28
N THR A 129 -7.86 4.32 0.44
CA THR A 129 -9.31 4.10 0.63
C THR A 129 -9.69 2.62 0.52
N CYS A 130 -9.17 1.90 -0.49
CA CYS A 130 -9.41 0.47 -0.63
C CYS A 130 -8.92 -0.31 0.60
N GLN A 131 -7.71 0.00 1.07
CA GLN A 131 -7.17 -0.60 2.29
C GLN A 131 -8.07 -0.35 3.50
N ALA A 132 -8.52 0.89 3.69
CA ALA A 132 -9.37 1.28 4.81
C ALA A 132 -10.73 0.55 4.77
N LEU A 133 -11.34 0.42 3.59
CA LEU A 133 -12.59 -0.32 3.40
C LEU A 133 -12.39 -1.81 3.71
N VAL A 134 -11.33 -2.42 3.17
CA VAL A 134 -11.03 -3.84 3.43
C VAL A 134 -10.80 -4.08 4.92
N PHE A 135 -10.06 -3.20 5.59
CA PHE A 135 -9.85 -3.25 7.04
C PHE A 135 -11.18 -3.13 7.79
N LEU A 136 -11.98 -2.11 7.50
CA LEU A 136 -13.25 -1.85 8.18
C LEU A 136 -14.16 -3.08 8.11
N PHE A 137 -14.47 -3.56 6.90
CA PHE A 137 -15.37 -4.70 6.73
C PHE A 137 -14.81 -5.99 7.34
N THR A 138 -13.49 -6.20 7.29
CA THR A 138 -12.88 -7.35 7.97
C THR A 138 -13.05 -7.27 9.48
N THR A 139 -12.81 -6.10 10.08
CA THR A 139 -12.95 -5.92 11.55
C THR A 139 -14.40 -6.02 12.04
N LEU A 140 -15.38 -5.75 11.17
CA LEU A 140 -16.80 -5.96 11.47
C LEU A 140 -17.20 -7.44 11.41
N ALA A 141 -16.54 -8.22 10.55
CA ALA A 141 -16.85 -9.64 10.36
C ALA A 141 -16.06 -10.58 11.29
N VAL A 142 -14.86 -10.17 11.72
CA VAL A 142 -13.92 -11.02 12.46
C VAL A 142 -13.74 -10.51 13.88
N SER A 143 -14.01 -11.36 14.87
CA SER A 143 -13.80 -11.04 16.30
C SER A 143 -12.57 -11.77 16.85
N ARG A 144 -11.37 -11.24 16.57
CA ARG A 144 -10.10 -11.80 17.08
C ARG A 144 -9.63 -11.03 18.31
N ALA A 145 -9.36 -11.74 19.41
CA ALA A 145 -8.77 -11.17 20.62
C ALA A 145 -7.32 -10.70 20.39
N ARG A 146 -6.96 -9.59 21.03
CA ARG A 146 -5.58 -9.05 21.03
C ARG A 146 -4.64 -9.92 21.88
N PRO A 147 -3.32 -9.78 21.72
CA PRO A 147 -2.33 -10.50 22.54
C PRO A 147 -2.56 -10.31 24.05
N ASP A 148 -2.35 -11.38 24.83
CA ASP A 148 -2.47 -11.34 26.28
C ASP A 148 -1.18 -10.86 26.95
N VAL A 149 -0.83 -9.59 26.68
CA VAL A 149 0.26 -8.86 27.32
C VAL A 149 -0.20 -7.47 27.74
N PRO A 150 0.46 -6.81 28.71
CA PRO A 150 0.22 -5.40 29.02
C PRO A 150 0.44 -4.51 27.79
N LYS A 151 -0.58 -3.69 27.45
CA LYS A 151 -0.55 -2.78 26.31
C LYS A 151 0.05 -1.43 26.71
N LEU A 152 0.79 -0.81 25.80
CA LEU A 152 1.28 0.58 25.97
C LEU A 152 0.30 1.62 25.42
N ASP A 153 -0.67 1.20 24.61
CA ASP A 153 -1.72 2.06 24.06
C ASP A 153 -3.10 1.64 24.58
N GLN A 154 -4.04 2.58 24.59
CA GLN A 154 -5.45 2.23 24.75
C GLN A 154 -5.90 1.38 23.56
N SER A 155 -6.44 0.20 23.84
CA SER A 155 -6.97 -0.69 22.82
C SER A 155 -8.37 -0.23 22.42
N PRO A 156 -8.63 0.09 21.14
CA PRO A 156 -9.98 0.32 20.67
C PRO A 156 -10.84 -0.94 20.87
N PRO A 157 -12.17 -0.81 20.99
CA PRO A 157 -13.10 -1.94 21.11
C PRO A 157 -13.30 -2.66 19.76
N THR A 158 -12.23 -2.78 18.96
CA THR A 158 -12.23 -3.38 17.63
C THR A 158 -11.35 -4.63 17.61
N SER A 159 -11.62 -5.50 16.63
CA SER A 159 -10.85 -6.72 16.38
C SER A 159 -9.34 -6.49 16.29
N SER A 160 -8.56 -7.48 16.71
CA SER A 160 -7.10 -7.48 16.52
C SER A 160 -6.70 -7.66 15.05
N PHE A 161 -7.52 -8.36 14.25
CA PHE A 161 -7.19 -8.74 12.88
C PHE A 161 -7.98 -7.97 11.82
N PRO A 162 -7.34 -7.51 10.74
CA PRO A 162 -5.89 -7.31 10.59
C PRO A 162 -5.44 -6.02 11.30
N SER A 163 -4.13 -5.75 11.37
CA SER A 163 -3.63 -4.51 11.97
C SER A 163 -3.93 -3.28 11.09
N GLY A 164 -4.78 -2.36 11.59
CA GLY A 164 -5.18 -1.14 10.90
C GLY A 164 -4.03 -0.15 10.65
N HIS A 165 -3.24 0.19 11.68
CA HIS A 165 -2.04 1.02 11.54
C HIS A 165 -1.07 0.45 10.52
N THR A 166 -0.76 -0.85 10.62
CA THR A 166 0.16 -1.51 9.70
C THR A 166 -0.39 -1.46 8.27
N GLY A 167 -1.68 -1.75 8.08
CA GLY A 167 -2.32 -1.67 6.76
C GLY A 167 -2.33 -0.28 6.16
N ALA A 168 -2.80 0.72 6.90
CA ALA A 168 -2.90 2.10 6.42
C ALA A 168 -1.52 2.70 6.12
N GLY A 169 -0.56 2.48 7.02
CA GLY A 169 0.85 2.84 6.79
C GLY A 169 1.39 2.18 5.52
N THR A 170 1.16 0.87 5.34
CA THR A 170 1.65 0.16 4.15
C THR A 170 1.04 0.70 2.87
N ALA A 171 -0.28 0.90 2.82
CA ALA A 171 -0.94 1.45 1.62
C ALA A 171 -0.38 2.83 1.25
N LEU A 172 -0.21 3.71 2.23
CA LEU A 172 0.34 5.05 2.02
C LEU A 172 1.80 4.98 1.54
N TYR A 173 2.70 4.38 2.33
CA TYR A 173 4.13 4.43 2.06
C TYR A 173 4.53 3.61 0.84
N ILE A 174 3.91 2.46 0.58
CA ILE A 174 4.13 1.72 -0.67
C ILE A 174 3.52 2.47 -1.87
N GLY A 175 2.37 3.14 -1.69
CA GLY A 175 1.84 4.06 -2.69
C GLY A 175 2.83 5.18 -3.05
N LEU A 176 3.49 5.78 -2.05
CA LEU A 176 4.55 6.77 -2.26
C LEU A 176 5.77 6.17 -2.99
N VAL A 177 6.20 4.95 -2.63
CA VAL A 177 7.27 4.24 -3.38
C VAL A 177 6.89 4.11 -4.86
N ILE A 178 5.67 3.65 -5.16
CA ILE A 178 5.17 3.48 -6.53
C ILE A 178 5.21 4.82 -7.27
N LEU A 179 4.73 5.90 -6.65
CA LEU A 179 4.73 7.23 -7.27
C LEU A 179 6.15 7.77 -7.50
N CYS A 180 7.05 7.63 -6.54
CA CYS A 180 8.44 8.05 -6.70
C CYS A 180 9.15 7.25 -7.80
N VAL A 181 8.96 5.93 -7.86
CA VAL A 181 9.58 5.07 -8.87
C VAL A 181 9.07 5.39 -10.28
N THR A 182 7.81 5.78 -10.41
CA THR A 182 7.19 6.12 -11.70
C THR A 182 7.53 7.53 -12.16
N LEU A 183 7.55 8.51 -11.26
CA LEU A 183 7.73 9.93 -11.60
C LEU A 183 9.19 10.38 -11.63
N LEU A 184 10.05 9.83 -10.78
CA LEU A 184 11.44 10.30 -10.68
C LEU A 184 12.27 9.76 -11.85
N ARG A 185 13.14 10.60 -12.41
CA ARG A 185 14.06 10.19 -13.49
C ARG A 185 15.36 9.59 -12.97
N ARG A 186 15.89 10.13 -11.88
CA ARG A 186 17.22 9.76 -11.35
C ARG A 186 17.12 8.44 -10.57
N ARG A 187 17.96 7.46 -10.90
CA ARG A 187 17.94 6.12 -10.26
C ARG A 187 18.18 6.18 -8.75
N TRP A 188 19.14 6.99 -8.30
CA TRP A 188 19.46 7.10 -6.87
C TRP A 188 18.28 7.63 -6.04
N LEU A 189 17.47 8.55 -6.59
CA LEU A 189 16.24 9.02 -5.93
C LEU A 189 15.19 7.91 -5.80
N LYS A 190 15.10 7.01 -6.79
CA LYS A 190 14.20 5.84 -6.70
C LYS A 190 14.63 4.90 -5.59
N VAL A 191 15.93 4.60 -5.52
CA VAL A 191 16.51 3.76 -4.46
C VAL A 191 16.27 4.39 -3.09
N LEU A 192 16.50 5.69 -2.96
CA LEU A 192 16.23 6.42 -1.72
C LEU A 192 14.76 6.37 -1.33
N ALA A 193 13.82 6.51 -2.28
CA ALA A 193 12.40 6.38 -2.00
C ALA A 193 12.00 4.96 -1.58
N ILE A 194 12.53 3.93 -2.27
CA ILE A 194 12.29 2.52 -1.93
C ILE A 194 12.76 2.23 -0.51
N ILE A 195 13.97 2.65 -0.14
CA ILE A 195 14.51 2.42 1.21
C ILE A 195 13.75 3.28 2.23
N GLY A 196 13.65 4.58 1.99
CA GLY A 196 13.12 5.56 2.92
C GLY A 196 11.63 5.34 3.24
N PHE A 197 10.79 5.12 2.23
CA PHE A 197 9.37 4.84 2.47
C PHE A 197 9.10 3.35 2.70
N GLY A 198 9.84 2.45 2.03
CA GLY A 198 9.62 1.02 2.14
C GLY A 198 9.95 0.44 3.53
N VAL A 199 10.83 1.07 4.30
CA VAL A 199 11.13 0.63 5.68
C VAL A 199 10.02 0.99 6.68
N VAL A 200 9.26 2.07 6.44
CA VAL A 200 8.28 2.60 7.40
C VAL A 200 7.20 1.57 7.78
N PRO A 201 6.58 0.83 6.83
CA PRO A 201 5.63 -0.23 7.17
C PRO A 201 6.16 -1.27 8.17
N PHE A 202 7.43 -1.65 8.05
CA PHE A 202 8.07 -2.61 8.96
C PHE A 202 8.36 -2.01 10.34
N LEU A 203 8.71 -0.72 10.40
CA LEU A 203 8.85 0.00 11.67
C LEU A 203 7.50 0.08 12.40
N VAL A 204 6.43 0.41 11.68
CA VAL A 204 5.06 0.44 12.22
C VAL A 204 4.66 -0.96 12.72
N ALA A 205 4.84 -2.00 11.90
CA ALA A 205 4.53 -3.38 12.28
C ALA A 205 5.27 -3.79 13.57
N THR A 206 6.58 -3.51 13.64
CA THR A 206 7.41 -3.80 14.81
C THR A 206 6.93 -3.04 16.04
N ALA A 207 6.57 -1.76 15.89
CA ALA A 207 5.99 -0.97 16.97
C ALA A 207 4.68 -1.57 17.49
N ARG A 208 3.80 -2.06 16.60
CA ARG A 208 2.53 -2.70 17.02
C ARG A 208 2.74 -3.99 17.81
N LEU A 209 3.75 -4.79 17.45
CA LEU A 209 4.16 -5.98 18.22
C LEU A 209 4.77 -5.58 19.57
N TYR A 210 5.72 -4.65 19.57
CA TYR A 210 6.40 -4.20 20.79
C TYR A 210 5.42 -3.64 21.83
N ARG A 211 4.44 -2.86 21.36
CA ARG A 211 3.42 -2.23 22.21
C ARG A 211 2.31 -3.21 22.65
N GLY A 212 2.38 -4.47 22.22
CA GLY A 212 1.46 -5.53 22.62
C GLY A 212 0.07 -5.41 21.99
N MET A 213 -0.03 -4.72 20.85
CA MET A 213 -1.31 -4.34 20.28
C MET A 213 -1.85 -5.36 19.29
N HIS A 214 -0.97 -6.16 18.67
CA HIS A 214 -1.31 -7.04 17.57
C HIS A 214 -0.45 -8.31 17.59
N HIS A 215 -0.98 -9.40 17.05
CA HIS A 215 -0.23 -10.62 16.79
C HIS A 215 0.68 -10.47 15.55
N PRO A 216 1.76 -11.27 15.40
CA PRO A 216 2.56 -11.34 14.18
C PRO A 216 1.71 -11.53 12.91
N THR A 217 0.71 -12.41 12.92
CA THR A 217 -0.21 -12.55 11.77
C THR A 217 -1.05 -11.31 11.51
N ASP A 218 -1.50 -10.58 12.54
CA ASP A 218 -2.28 -9.35 12.33
C ASP A 218 -1.46 -8.29 11.59
N VAL A 219 -0.18 -8.12 11.96
CA VAL A 219 0.70 -7.15 11.29
C VAL A 219 1.10 -7.64 9.89
N THR A 220 1.35 -8.94 9.70
CA THR A 220 1.65 -9.50 8.37
C THR A 220 0.48 -9.31 7.40
N PHE A 221 -0.74 -9.63 7.81
CA PHE A 221 -1.92 -9.40 6.97
C PHE A 221 -2.28 -7.92 6.85
N GLY A 222 -1.88 -7.08 7.81
CA GLY A 222 -1.87 -5.63 7.65
C GLY A 222 -0.94 -5.18 6.50
N LEU A 223 0.33 -5.62 6.50
CA LEU A 223 1.30 -5.34 5.43
C LEU A 223 0.75 -5.79 4.08
N LEU A 224 0.25 -7.03 3.98
CA LEU A 224 -0.33 -7.58 2.76
C LEU A 224 -1.53 -6.74 2.29
N ASN A 225 -2.46 -6.40 3.19
CA ASN A 225 -3.64 -5.62 2.84
C ASN A 225 -3.26 -4.26 2.24
N GLY A 226 -2.33 -3.53 2.87
CA GLY A 226 -1.91 -2.24 2.35
C GLY A 226 -1.14 -2.34 1.03
N ALA A 227 -0.23 -3.31 0.91
CA ALA A 227 0.54 -3.50 -0.32
C ALA A 227 -0.35 -3.91 -1.50
N ILE A 228 -1.26 -4.86 -1.30
CA ILE A 228 -2.20 -5.33 -2.34
C ILE A 228 -3.11 -4.19 -2.78
N CYS A 229 -3.68 -3.40 -1.86
CA CYS A 229 -4.53 -2.27 -2.21
C CYS A 229 -3.77 -1.17 -2.98
N ALA A 230 -2.53 -0.87 -2.60
CA ALA A 230 -1.67 0.05 -3.35
C ALA A 230 -1.37 -0.46 -4.77
N VAL A 231 -1.11 -1.76 -4.92
CA VAL A 231 -0.87 -2.39 -6.23
C VAL A 231 -2.14 -2.40 -7.08
N ILE A 232 -3.31 -2.75 -6.52
CA ILE A 232 -4.60 -2.70 -7.22
C ILE A 232 -4.85 -1.30 -7.78
N ALA A 233 -4.71 -0.27 -6.93
CA ALA A 233 -4.88 1.12 -7.34
C ALA A 233 -3.89 1.49 -8.45
N TYR A 234 -2.61 1.12 -8.32
CA TYR A 234 -1.63 1.37 -9.38
C TYR A 234 -1.98 0.67 -10.69
N LEU A 235 -2.37 -0.60 -10.67
CA LEU A 235 -2.69 -1.38 -11.87
C LEU A 235 -3.95 -0.88 -12.58
N ALA A 236 -4.96 -0.43 -11.83
CA ALA A 236 -6.18 0.15 -12.39
C ALA A 236 -5.91 1.47 -13.13
N PHE A 237 -4.91 2.22 -12.67
CA PHE A 237 -4.54 3.54 -13.19
C PHE A 237 -3.12 3.59 -13.74
N ARG A 238 -2.53 2.50 -14.24
CA ARG A 238 -1.23 2.54 -14.95
C ARG A 238 -1.45 2.93 -16.43
N PRO A 239 -0.45 3.54 -17.11
CA PRO A 239 -0.61 3.87 -18.52
C PRO A 239 -0.61 2.55 -19.27
N ARG A 240 -1.65 2.28 -20.07
CA ARG A 240 -1.60 1.14 -20.99
C ARG A 240 -0.64 1.51 -22.10
N ASN A 241 0.51 0.84 -22.15
CA ASN A 241 1.31 0.85 -23.37
C ASN A 241 0.50 0.11 -24.43
N SER A 242 0.05 0.81 -25.48
CA SER A 242 -0.61 0.26 -26.66
C SER A 242 0.36 -0.61 -27.48
N ARG A 243 0.81 -1.74 -26.90
CA ARG A 243 1.72 -2.70 -27.53
C ARG A 243 1.17 -4.12 -27.63
N THR A 244 -0.09 -4.34 -27.27
CA THR A 244 -0.76 -5.65 -27.41
C THR A 244 -2.00 -5.53 -28.29
N ALA A 245 -1.77 -5.05 -29.51
CA ALA A 245 -2.67 -5.20 -30.64
C ALA A 245 -1.80 -5.39 -31.88
N ALA A 246 -1.27 -6.61 -32.04
CA ALA A 246 -0.71 -7.14 -33.26
C ALA A 246 -0.96 -8.65 -33.24
#